data_AF-A0A6P0T1H6-F1
#
_entry.id   AF-A0A6P0T1H6-F1
#
_cell.length_a   1.000
_cell.length_b   1.000
_cell.length_c   1.000
_cell.angle_alpha   90.00
_cell.angle_beta   90.00
_cell.angle_gamma   90.00
#
_symmetry.space_group_name_H-M   'P 1'
#
loop_
_entity.id
_entity.type
_entity.pdbx_description
1 polymer ?
#
loop_
_entity_poly.entity_id
_entity_poly.type
_entity_poly.pdbx_seq_one_letter_code
_entity_poly.pdbx_strand_id
1 'polypeptide(L)'
;NIQASLGQTLVLYGEPVGTPEEDRTLADACVDGFFQRTDQKPQFMASGQLFGSPIFAYDNGKEKPTEQCHVLVWLNRHPETLKLVEKTSLSFFHLLCCRSKILFAYDQARWCYRQTRGLYSQLEQEVKGFKELATQRDTRLEQLKQKLTEMPSKTVDYAGYLRDMEDHKNAIAFGAASPIATNDYNYDYWLNKIREYSLEDDSIEFLEDFLNQRTKRFEKQIETDLNYLKPGQQLFDQMLGSIRGIVDIEQAECDRALEKALRDKEKADQAREKELESIRHQEQKAAEKREKNLERWITLVGTGLGVSGISSQTDAKPVESIIAQLYSKESLDCPTAGVTPCLTYSVVFVVVHVAIGAIAALIMNRFIKSVSK
;
A
#
# COMPACT_ATOMS: atom_id res chain seq x y z
N ASN A 1 24.14 -14.56 11.14
CA ASN A 1 25.22 -15.57 11.16
C ASN A 1 24.97 -16.61 10.08
N ILE A 2 25.65 -16.52 8.94
CA ILE A 2 25.66 -17.57 7.93
C ILE A 2 26.82 -18.50 8.30
N GLN A 3 26.53 -19.69 8.80
CA GLN A 3 27.51 -20.77 8.89
C GLN A 3 27.52 -21.48 7.53
N ALA A 4 28.29 -20.96 6.59
CA ALA A 4 28.44 -21.57 5.28
C ALA A 4 29.23 -22.88 5.42
N SER A 5 28.60 -24.01 5.09
CA SER A 5 29.25 -25.32 5.00
C SER A 5 28.77 -26.01 3.74
N LEU A 6 29.72 -26.46 2.92
CA LEU A 6 29.46 -27.31 1.75
C LEU A 6 29.38 -28.80 2.14
N GLY A 7 29.49 -29.12 3.42
CA GLY A 7 29.64 -30.48 3.92
C GLY A 7 31.09 -30.95 3.88
N GLN A 8 31.28 -32.26 4.04
CA GLN A 8 32.59 -32.88 4.11
C GLN A 8 32.58 -34.28 3.50
N THR A 9 33.70 -34.66 2.90
CA THR A 9 34.03 -36.05 2.58
C THR A 9 35.34 -36.39 3.28
N LEU A 10 35.35 -37.50 4.00
CA LEU A 10 36.57 -38.04 4.61
C LEU A 10 37.11 -39.15 3.73
N VAL A 11 38.42 -39.17 3.50
CA VAL A 11 39.10 -40.24 2.77
C VAL A 11 40.08 -40.89 3.73
N LEU A 12 39.80 -42.13 4.10
CA LEU A 12 40.65 -42.96 4.94
C LEU A 12 41.50 -43.84 4.02
N TYR A 13 42.76 -43.45 3.84
CA TYR A 13 43.72 -44.23 3.07
C TYR A 13 44.62 -45.03 4.01
N GLY A 14 44.87 -46.29 3.68
CA GLY A 14 45.78 -47.13 4.45
C GLY A 14 46.34 -48.30 3.65
N GLU A 15 47.53 -48.75 4.01
CA GLU A 15 48.13 -49.98 3.48
C GLU A 15 47.97 -51.08 4.53
N PRO A 16 47.09 -52.08 4.30
CA PRO A 16 46.85 -53.12 5.27
C PRO A 16 48.10 -53.97 5.50
N VAL A 17 48.48 -54.14 6.77
CA VAL A 17 49.55 -55.07 7.14
C VAL A 17 49.01 -56.50 7.07
N GLY A 18 49.57 -57.29 6.16
CA GLY A 18 49.11 -58.66 5.88
C GLY A 18 47.94 -58.74 4.89
N THR A 19 47.35 -59.93 4.78
CA THR A 19 46.21 -60.24 3.91
C THR A 19 44.99 -60.53 4.79
N PRO A 20 44.16 -59.53 5.11
CA PRO A 20 42.81 -59.75 5.63
C PRO A 20 42.07 -60.71 4.71
N GLU A 21 41.24 -61.57 5.29
CA GLU A 21 40.42 -62.51 4.51
C GLU A 21 39.42 -61.77 3.61
N GLU A 22 38.93 -60.61 4.03
CA GLU A 22 38.00 -59.78 3.26
C GLU A 22 38.26 -58.28 3.49
N ASP A 23 38.58 -57.54 2.42
CA ASP A 23 38.90 -56.10 2.48
C ASP A 23 37.74 -55.26 3.02
N ARG A 24 36.49 -55.68 2.75
CA ARG A 24 35.29 -55.00 3.27
C ARG A 24 35.22 -55.05 4.79
N THR A 25 35.56 -56.18 5.40
CA THR A 25 35.55 -56.33 6.87
C THR A 25 36.56 -55.37 7.52
N LEU A 26 37.73 -55.19 6.89
CA LEU A 26 38.70 -54.18 7.35
C LEU A 26 38.17 -52.76 7.17
N ALA A 27 37.55 -52.45 6.02
CA ALA A 27 36.97 -51.13 5.78
C ALA A 27 35.86 -50.78 6.76
N ASP A 28 34.96 -51.74 7.06
CA ASP A 28 33.93 -51.59 8.08
C ASP A 28 34.57 -51.33 9.46
N ALA A 29 35.58 -52.11 9.85
CA ALA A 29 36.30 -51.89 11.11
C ALA A 29 37.00 -50.53 11.18
N CYS A 30 37.51 -50.00 10.06
CA CYS A 30 38.07 -48.64 10.00
C CYS A 30 37.00 -47.58 10.28
N VAL A 31 35.81 -47.70 9.68
CA VAL A 31 34.69 -46.79 9.95
C VAL A 31 34.25 -46.94 11.41
N ASP A 32 34.06 -48.16 11.91
CA ASP A 32 33.69 -48.42 13.30
C ASP A 32 34.68 -47.78 14.26
N GLY A 33 35.98 -47.95 13.98
CA GLY A 33 37.09 -47.36 14.71
C GLY A 33 37.08 -45.82 14.73
N PHE A 34 36.80 -45.20 13.59
CA PHE A 34 36.76 -43.75 13.46
C PHE A 34 35.54 -43.13 14.15
N PHE A 35 34.41 -43.85 14.18
CA PHE A 35 33.12 -43.35 14.67
C PHE A 35 32.68 -43.94 16.03
N GLN A 36 33.58 -44.57 16.80
CA GLN A 36 33.28 -45.28 18.08
C GLN A 36 32.50 -44.47 19.15
N ARG A 37 32.41 -43.14 19.02
CA ARG A 37 31.78 -42.23 20.00
C ARG A 37 30.57 -41.48 19.45
N THR A 38 30.00 -41.90 18.32
CA THR A 38 28.84 -41.22 17.73
C THR A 38 27.83 -42.20 17.17
N ASP A 39 26.56 -41.91 17.44
CA ASP A 39 25.41 -42.63 16.87
C ASP A 39 25.16 -42.27 15.39
N GLN A 40 25.87 -41.26 14.85
CA GLN A 40 25.73 -40.80 13.46
C GLN A 40 26.71 -41.48 12.50
N LYS A 41 27.01 -42.76 12.73
CA LYS A 41 27.91 -43.56 11.89
C LYS A 41 27.35 -43.70 10.46
N PRO A 42 28.15 -43.47 9.41
CA PRO A 42 27.73 -43.72 8.04
C PRO A 42 27.62 -45.22 7.77
N GLN A 43 26.69 -45.61 6.89
CA GLN A 43 26.47 -47.00 6.51
C GLN A 43 27.16 -47.31 5.20
N PHE A 44 27.54 -48.56 5.02
CA PHE A 44 28.08 -49.06 3.75
C PHE A 44 27.10 -48.77 2.61
N MET A 45 27.60 -48.17 1.54
CA MET A 45 26.83 -47.83 0.35
C MET A 45 27.25 -48.70 -0.84
N ALA A 46 28.54 -48.73 -1.13
CA ALA A 46 29.07 -49.38 -2.32
C ALA A 46 30.55 -49.73 -2.16
N SER A 47 31.02 -50.63 -3.01
CA SER A 47 32.43 -50.99 -3.18
C SER A 47 32.84 -50.77 -4.63
N GLY A 48 34.14 -50.58 -4.84
CA GLY A 48 34.76 -50.51 -6.15
C GLY A 48 36.26 -50.78 -6.06
N GLN A 49 36.94 -50.56 -7.17
CA GLN A 49 38.39 -50.66 -7.28
C GLN A 49 38.93 -49.45 -8.03
N LEU A 50 39.97 -48.82 -7.48
CA LEU A 50 40.63 -47.68 -8.11
C LEU A 50 42.15 -47.83 -7.96
N PHE A 51 42.85 -47.70 -9.07
CA PHE A 51 44.29 -47.90 -9.23
C PHE A 51 44.79 -49.25 -8.73
N GLY A 52 43.99 -50.31 -8.96
CA GLY A 52 44.25 -51.68 -8.52
C GLY A 52 43.96 -51.94 -7.05
N SER A 53 43.42 -50.95 -6.32
CA SER A 53 43.18 -51.02 -4.88
C SER A 53 41.69 -50.88 -4.55
N PRO A 54 41.14 -51.70 -3.65
CA PRO A 54 39.73 -51.63 -3.30
C PRO A 54 39.40 -50.33 -2.56
N ILE A 55 38.25 -49.75 -2.93
CA ILE A 55 37.69 -48.54 -2.35
C ILE A 55 36.23 -48.77 -1.95
N PHE A 56 35.86 -48.32 -0.76
CA PHE A 56 34.54 -48.54 -0.18
C PHE A 56 33.91 -47.20 0.20
N ALA A 57 32.66 -46.99 -0.20
CA ALA A 57 31.91 -45.78 0.08
C ALA A 57 30.90 -46.01 1.20
N TYR A 58 30.87 -45.07 2.14
CA TYR A 58 29.93 -45.03 3.26
C TYR A 58 29.24 -43.66 3.28
N ASP A 59 27.94 -43.64 3.56
CA ASP A 59 27.15 -42.41 3.68
C ASP A 59 26.06 -42.60 4.74
N ASN A 60 25.60 -41.51 5.37
CA ASN A 60 24.50 -41.55 6.34
C ASN A 60 23.13 -41.20 5.72
N GLY A 61 23.06 -41.09 4.40
CA GLY A 61 21.85 -40.81 3.62
C GLY A 61 21.34 -39.37 3.74
N LYS A 62 22.03 -38.50 4.49
CA LYS A 62 21.58 -37.12 4.68
C LYS A 62 21.93 -36.26 3.46
N GLU A 63 20.94 -35.51 2.98
CA GLU A 63 21.11 -34.62 1.82
C GLU A 63 21.63 -33.24 2.23
N LYS A 64 21.32 -32.81 3.46
CA LYS A 64 21.74 -31.50 3.99
C LYS A 64 23.24 -31.53 4.26
N PRO A 65 24.03 -30.60 3.69
CA PRO A 65 25.50 -30.65 3.79
C PRO A 65 26.06 -30.67 5.21
N THR A 66 25.42 -29.95 6.15
CA THR A 66 25.87 -29.89 7.55
C THR A 66 25.60 -31.16 8.35
N GLU A 67 24.71 -32.03 7.87
CA GLU A 67 24.36 -33.30 8.50
C GLU A 67 24.96 -34.49 7.73
N GLN A 68 25.50 -34.26 6.54
CA GLN A 68 26.06 -35.30 5.71
C GLN A 68 27.40 -35.80 6.29
N CYS A 69 27.53 -37.12 6.31
CA CYS A 69 28.79 -37.79 6.52
C CYS A 69 29.02 -38.73 5.35
N HIS A 70 30.01 -38.42 4.50
CA HIS A 70 30.45 -39.27 3.40
C HIS A 70 31.90 -39.67 3.65
N VAL A 71 32.18 -40.98 3.61
CA VAL A 71 33.49 -41.54 3.91
C VAL A 71 33.88 -42.49 2.80
N LEU A 72 35.09 -42.35 2.31
CA LEU A 72 35.73 -43.29 1.40
C LEU A 72 36.85 -43.99 2.14
N VAL A 73 36.83 -45.31 2.19
CA VAL A 73 37.93 -46.12 2.71
C VAL A 73 38.66 -46.72 1.53
N TRP A 74 39.93 -46.37 1.35
CA TRP A 74 40.75 -46.83 0.24
C TRP A 74 41.94 -47.62 0.78
N LEU A 75 41.96 -48.92 0.49
CA LEU A 75 42.97 -49.84 1.03
C LEU A 75 43.99 -50.15 -0.06
N ASN A 76 45.24 -49.73 0.13
CA ASN A 76 46.31 -49.95 -0.83
C ASN A 76 46.68 -51.45 -0.92
N ARG A 77 46.40 -52.05 -2.07
CA ARG A 77 46.69 -53.45 -2.43
C ARG A 77 47.59 -53.60 -3.64
N HIS A 78 47.89 -52.50 -4.33
CA HIS A 78 48.58 -52.54 -5.60
C HIS A 78 49.78 -51.58 -5.61
N PRO A 79 50.97 -52.01 -6.05
CA PRO A 79 52.19 -51.21 -5.97
C PRO A 79 52.11 -49.88 -6.73
N GLU A 80 51.30 -49.80 -7.79
CA GLU A 80 51.09 -48.56 -8.54
C GLU A 80 50.10 -47.58 -7.90
N THR A 81 49.29 -47.99 -6.91
CA THR A 81 48.22 -47.15 -6.35
C THR A 81 48.75 -45.81 -5.86
N LEU A 82 49.79 -45.80 -5.02
CA LEU A 82 50.32 -44.56 -4.45
C LEU A 82 50.76 -43.57 -5.54
N LYS A 83 51.48 -44.05 -6.55
CA LYS A 83 51.96 -43.24 -7.67
C LYS A 83 50.82 -42.69 -8.53
N LEU A 84 49.74 -43.45 -8.70
CA LEU A 84 48.56 -43.00 -9.45
C LEU A 84 47.72 -42.01 -8.63
N VAL A 85 47.54 -42.26 -7.32
CA VAL A 85 46.91 -41.31 -6.37
C VAL A 85 47.61 -39.95 -6.42
N GLU A 86 48.94 -39.92 -6.37
CA GLU A 86 49.70 -38.67 -6.44
C GLU A 86 49.40 -37.89 -7.73
N LYS A 87 49.36 -38.57 -8.87
CA LYS A 87 49.06 -37.98 -10.18
C LYS A 87 47.64 -37.44 -10.29
N THR A 88 46.66 -38.09 -9.66
CA THR A 88 45.24 -37.73 -9.77
C THR A 88 44.70 -37.01 -8.55
N SER A 89 45.52 -36.73 -7.54
CA SER A 89 45.13 -36.14 -6.26
C SER A 89 44.27 -34.87 -6.43
N LEU A 90 44.68 -33.97 -7.34
CA LEU A 90 43.95 -32.75 -7.66
C LEU A 90 42.60 -33.04 -8.33
N SER A 91 42.55 -34.00 -9.26
CA SER A 91 41.32 -34.42 -9.92
C SER A 91 40.34 -35.05 -8.92
N PHE A 92 40.83 -35.88 -8.02
CA PHE A 92 40.03 -36.50 -6.96
C PHE A 92 39.49 -35.47 -5.98
N PHE A 93 40.33 -34.52 -5.55
CA PHE A 93 39.89 -33.40 -4.71
C PHE A 93 38.77 -32.58 -5.39
N HIS A 94 38.96 -32.19 -6.65
CA HIS A 94 37.95 -31.41 -7.37
C HIS A 94 36.66 -32.20 -7.61
N LEU A 95 36.73 -33.51 -7.88
CA LEU A 95 35.56 -34.38 -7.97
C LEU A 95 34.71 -34.32 -6.69
N LEU A 96 35.34 -34.49 -5.53
CA LEU A 96 34.67 -34.46 -4.23
C LEU A 96 34.13 -33.05 -3.89
N CYS A 97 34.83 -31.99 -4.29
CA CYS A 97 34.31 -30.63 -4.19
C CYS A 97 33.05 -30.43 -5.05
N CYS A 98 33.04 -30.95 -6.29
CA CYS A 98 31.88 -30.85 -7.17
C CYS A 98 30.68 -31.59 -6.56
N ARG A 99 30.88 -32.80 -6.01
CA ARG A 99 29.87 -33.54 -5.24
C ARG A 99 29.25 -32.69 -4.13
N SER A 100 30.10 -32.03 -3.34
CA SER A 100 29.68 -31.21 -2.21
C SER A 100 28.88 -29.98 -2.66
N LYS A 101 29.30 -29.32 -3.73
CA LYS A 101 28.59 -28.18 -4.33
C LYS A 101 27.23 -28.57 -4.90
N ILE A 102 27.12 -29.74 -5.56
CA ILE A 102 25.85 -30.27 -6.06
C ILE A 102 24.87 -30.47 -4.91
N LEU A 103 25.32 -31.12 -3.82
CA LEU A 103 24.47 -31.38 -2.66
C LEU A 103 24.05 -30.09 -1.94
N PHE A 104 24.98 -29.13 -1.81
CA PHE A 104 24.66 -27.82 -1.27
C PHE A 104 23.60 -27.08 -2.10
N ALA A 105 23.79 -26.99 -3.42
CA ALA A 105 22.83 -26.35 -4.31
C ALA A 105 21.46 -27.03 -4.22
N TYR A 106 21.43 -28.36 -4.13
CA TYR A 106 20.18 -29.09 -3.96
C TYR A 106 19.50 -28.77 -2.62
N ASP A 107 20.22 -28.79 -1.49
CA ASP A 107 19.67 -28.42 -0.18
C ASP A 107 19.11 -26.98 -0.16
N GLN A 108 19.81 -26.03 -0.79
CA GLN A 108 19.31 -24.66 -0.94
C GLN A 108 18.03 -24.61 -1.78
N ALA A 109 17.97 -25.33 -2.91
CA ALA A 109 16.74 -25.44 -3.69
C ALA A 109 15.59 -26.05 -2.88
N ARG A 110 15.86 -27.07 -2.04
CA ARG A 110 14.86 -27.64 -1.12
C ARG A 110 14.42 -26.63 -0.07
N TRP A 111 15.32 -25.80 0.44
CA TRP A 111 14.99 -24.73 1.37
C TRP A 111 14.09 -23.68 0.73
N CYS A 112 14.46 -23.16 -0.45
CA CYS A 112 13.65 -22.22 -1.21
C CYS A 112 12.25 -22.80 -1.48
N TYR A 113 12.16 -24.07 -1.92
CA TYR A 113 10.88 -24.75 -2.11
C TYR A 113 9.98 -24.71 -0.87
N ARG A 114 10.54 -24.98 0.32
CA ARG A 114 9.77 -24.91 1.57
C ARG A 114 9.26 -23.49 1.85
N GLN A 115 10.09 -22.47 1.62
CA GLN A 115 9.66 -21.07 1.77
C GLN A 115 8.56 -20.72 0.76
N THR A 116 8.75 -21.06 -0.52
CA THR A 116 7.78 -20.81 -1.59
C THR A 116 6.45 -21.52 -1.31
N ARG A 117 6.45 -22.76 -0.81
CA ARG A 117 5.21 -23.47 -0.42
C ARG A 117 4.50 -22.83 0.77
N GLY A 118 5.26 -22.33 1.75
CA GLY A 118 4.72 -21.57 2.87
C GLY A 118 3.99 -20.31 2.37
N LEU A 119 4.64 -19.53 1.51
CA LEU A 119 4.06 -18.34 0.89
C LEU A 119 2.88 -18.68 -0.03
N TYR A 120 2.96 -19.76 -0.81
CA TYR A 120 1.86 -20.24 -1.65
C TYR A 120 0.59 -20.42 -0.81
N SER A 121 0.72 -21.11 0.32
CA SER A 121 -0.42 -21.42 1.19
C SER A 121 -1.04 -20.16 1.78
N GLN A 122 -0.21 -19.18 2.17
CA GLN A 122 -0.68 -17.88 2.66
C GLN A 122 -1.40 -17.08 1.56
N LEU A 123 -0.79 -16.99 0.37
CA LEU A 123 -1.36 -16.27 -0.76
C LEU A 123 -2.65 -16.92 -1.27
N GLU A 124 -2.75 -18.25 -1.24
CA GLU A 124 -3.99 -18.96 -1.59
C GLU A 124 -5.13 -18.66 -0.60
N GLN A 125 -4.83 -18.47 0.70
CA GLN A 125 -5.82 -18.01 1.67
C GLN A 125 -6.29 -16.58 1.35
N GLU A 126 -5.38 -15.70 0.92
CA GLU A 126 -5.76 -14.36 0.48
C GLU A 126 -6.71 -14.38 -0.73
N VAL A 127 -6.47 -15.30 -1.68
CA VAL A 127 -7.33 -15.55 -2.84
C VAL A 127 -8.73 -16.03 -2.42
N LYS A 128 -8.82 -16.92 -1.44
CA LYS A 128 -10.12 -17.36 -0.92
C LYS A 128 -10.87 -16.19 -0.27
N GLY A 129 -10.19 -15.41 0.58
CA GLY A 129 -10.77 -14.21 1.19
C GLY A 129 -11.19 -13.15 0.16
N PHE A 130 -10.54 -13.07 -1.00
CA PHE A 130 -10.96 -12.19 -2.09
C PHE A 130 -12.32 -12.59 -2.70
N LYS A 131 -12.66 -13.89 -2.71
CA LYS A 131 -13.99 -14.35 -3.17
C LYS A 131 -15.10 -14.07 -2.16
N GLU A 132 -14.73 -13.83 -0.90
CA GLU A 132 -15.64 -13.66 0.24
C GLU A 132 -15.74 -12.19 0.69
N LEU A 133 -15.42 -11.23 -0.19
CA LEU A 133 -15.44 -9.81 0.12
C LEU A 133 -16.82 -9.33 0.59
N ALA A 134 -16.81 -8.36 1.50
CA ALA A 134 -18.02 -7.73 2.00
C ALA A 134 -18.87 -7.13 0.87
N THR A 135 -20.19 -7.21 1.00
CA THR A 135 -21.12 -6.59 0.05
C THR A 135 -21.15 -5.07 0.21
N GLN A 136 -20.88 -4.56 1.41
CA GLN A 136 -20.85 -3.13 1.69
C GLN A 136 -19.60 -2.48 1.11
N ARG A 137 -19.80 -1.45 0.28
CA ARG A 137 -18.76 -0.78 -0.51
C ARG A 137 -17.57 -0.29 0.32
N ASP A 138 -17.80 0.52 1.36
CA ASP A 138 -16.70 1.13 2.12
C ASP A 138 -15.85 0.08 2.84
N THR A 139 -16.50 -0.90 3.45
CA THR A 139 -15.81 -2.03 4.10
C THR A 139 -15.01 -2.86 3.09
N ARG A 140 -15.58 -3.12 1.91
CA ARG A 140 -14.89 -3.84 0.83
C ARG A 140 -13.68 -3.06 0.34
N LEU A 141 -13.81 -1.75 0.12
CA LEU A 141 -12.72 -0.91 -0.37
C LEU A 141 -11.53 -0.89 0.60
N GLU A 142 -11.81 -0.77 1.90
CA GLU A 142 -10.76 -0.84 2.94
C GLU A 142 -10.10 -2.22 3.01
N GLN A 143 -10.88 -3.32 2.91
CA GLN A 143 -10.32 -4.67 2.82
C GLN A 143 -9.40 -4.85 1.59
N LEU A 144 -9.79 -4.29 0.44
CA LEU A 144 -8.99 -4.35 -0.78
C LEU A 144 -7.70 -3.53 -0.66
N LYS A 145 -7.75 -2.32 -0.09
CA LYS A 145 -6.57 -1.49 0.19
C LYS A 145 -5.60 -2.18 1.15
N GLN A 146 -6.12 -2.84 2.18
CA GLN A 146 -5.30 -3.62 3.11
C GLN A 146 -4.57 -4.75 2.36
N LYS A 147 -5.28 -5.51 1.53
CA LYS A 147 -4.65 -6.54 0.68
C LYS A 147 -3.58 -5.97 -0.26
N LEU A 148 -3.80 -4.80 -0.84
CA LEU A 148 -2.78 -4.10 -1.65
C LEU A 148 -1.53 -3.69 -0.87
N THR A 149 -1.61 -3.60 0.46
CA THR A 149 -0.46 -3.29 1.31
C THR A 149 0.30 -4.56 1.70
N GLU A 150 -0.41 -5.65 2.00
CA GLU A 150 0.19 -6.86 2.58
C GLU A 150 0.66 -7.89 1.54
N MET A 151 -0.05 -8.01 0.42
CA MET A 151 0.22 -9.02 -0.59
C MET A 151 1.48 -8.79 -1.42
N PRO A 152 1.84 -7.54 -1.82
CA PRO A 152 2.99 -7.33 -2.70
C PRO A 152 4.30 -7.88 -2.15
N SER A 153 4.58 -7.73 -0.85
CA SER A 153 5.81 -8.27 -0.25
C SER A 153 5.86 -9.79 -0.35
N LYS A 154 4.76 -10.48 0.00
CA LYS A 154 4.63 -11.93 -0.11
C LYS A 154 4.82 -12.41 -1.55
N THR A 155 4.24 -11.72 -2.54
CA THR A 155 4.38 -12.09 -3.96
C THR A 155 5.80 -11.84 -4.49
N VAL A 156 6.46 -10.77 -4.04
CA VAL A 156 7.87 -10.49 -4.38
C VAL A 156 8.79 -11.55 -3.79
N ASP A 157 8.61 -11.91 -2.51
CA ASP A 157 9.39 -12.97 -1.87
C ASP A 157 9.14 -14.32 -2.55
N TYR A 158 7.89 -14.61 -2.92
CA TYR A 158 7.50 -15.80 -3.66
C TYR A 158 8.24 -15.91 -5.01
N ALA A 159 8.25 -14.82 -5.78
CA ALA A 159 8.97 -14.73 -7.05
C ALA A 159 10.50 -14.84 -6.84
N GLY A 160 11.02 -14.23 -5.77
CA GLY A 160 12.42 -14.33 -5.38
C GLY A 160 12.86 -15.76 -5.13
N TYR A 161 12.13 -16.50 -4.30
CA TYR A 161 12.46 -17.90 -4.03
C TYR A 161 12.29 -18.81 -5.25
N LEU A 162 11.32 -18.53 -6.15
CA LEU A 162 11.21 -19.26 -7.41
C LEU A 162 12.42 -19.06 -8.32
N ARG A 163 12.89 -17.82 -8.46
CA ARG A 163 14.12 -17.51 -9.20
C ARG A 163 15.32 -18.20 -8.55
N ASP A 164 15.47 -18.13 -7.23
CA ASP A 164 16.60 -18.74 -6.54
C ASP A 164 16.59 -20.28 -6.68
N MET A 165 15.41 -20.92 -6.74
CA MET A 165 15.29 -22.34 -7.09
C MET A 165 15.79 -22.66 -8.51
N GLU A 166 15.50 -21.80 -9.50
CA GLU A 166 16.05 -21.94 -10.86
C GLU A 166 17.56 -21.77 -10.87
N ASP A 167 18.08 -20.78 -10.15
CA ASP A 167 19.52 -20.54 -10.03
C ASP A 167 20.24 -21.75 -9.42
N HIS A 168 19.66 -22.35 -8.38
CA HIS A 168 20.19 -23.57 -7.79
C HIS A 168 20.08 -24.80 -8.70
N LYS A 169 18.98 -24.93 -9.49
CA LYS A 169 18.89 -25.96 -10.54
C LYS A 169 20.01 -25.78 -11.57
N ASN A 170 20.23 -24.55 -12.04
CA ASN A 170 21.27 -24.22 -13.02
C ASN A 170 22.69 -24.42 -12.47
N ALA A 171 22.91 -24.21 -11.17
CA ALA A 171 24.18 -24.50 -10.52
C ALA A 171 24.49 -26.01 -10.45
N ILE A 172 23.44 -26.86 -10.49
CA ILE A 172 23.57 -28.32 -10.54
C ILE A 172 23.75 -28.79 -11.99
N ALA A 173 22.85 -28.41 -12.90
CA ALA A 173 22.55 -29.14 -14.13
C ALA A 173 23.44 -28.86 -15.34
N PHE A 174 23.73 -29.92 -16.10
CA PHE A 174 24.33 -29.94 -17.43
C PHE A 174 23.24 -29.88 -18.49
N GLY A 175 23.29 -28.86 -19.34
CA GLY A 175 22.36 -28.75 -20.47
C GLY A 175 22.90 -27.88 -21.58
N ALA A 176 22.67 -28.30 -22.83
CA ALA A 176 23.13 -27.69 -24.09
C ALA A 176 22.77 -26.20 -24.30
N ALA A 177 22.05 -25.58 -23.36
CA ALA A 177 21.64 -24.17 -23.40
C ALA A 177 22.47 -23.23 -22.51
N SER A 178 23.39 -23.75 -21.68
CA SER A 178 24.20 -22.93 -20.77
C SER A 178 25.70 -23.01 -21.14
N PRO A 179 26.34 -21.90 -21.53
CA PRO A 179 27.78 -21.86 -21.84
C PRO A 179 28.68 -21.82 -20.59
N ILE A 180 28.12 -22.01 -19.39
CA ILE A 180 28.84 -21.93 -18.10
C ILE A 180 29.11 -23.34 -17.59
N ALA A 181 30.35 -23.61 -17.16
CA ALA A 181 30.75 -24.89 -16.55
C ALA A 181 29.98 -25.14 -15.24
N THR A 182 29.02 -26.07 -15.26
CA THR A 182 28.18 -26.46 -14.12
C THR A 182 28.86 -27.50 -13.23
N ASN A 183 28.37 -27.71 -12.01
CA ASN A 183 29.05 -28.60 -11.07
C ASN A 183 29.01 -30.07 -11.51
N ASP A 184 27.98 -30.50 -12.22
CA ASP A 184 27.88 -31.84 -12.77
C ASP A 184 28.78 -32.05 -14.00
N TYR A 185 28.91 -31.06 -14.89
CA TYR A 185 29.91 -31.04 -15.96
C TYR A 185 31.33 -31.13 -15.40
N ASN A 186 31.62 -30.31 -14.39
CA ASN A 186 32.92 -30.34 -13.72
C ASN A 186 33.15 -31.70 -13.04
N TYR A 187 32.12 -32.28 -12.43
CA TYR A 187 32.20 -33.62 -11.85
C TYR A 187 32.55 -34.67 -12.91
N ASP A 188 31.84 -34.69 -14.05
CA ASP A 188 32.13 -35.60 -15.16
C ASP A 188 33.55 -35.41 -15.72
N TYR A 189 33.97 -34.15 -15.91
CA TYR A 189 35.32 -33.81 -16.35
C TYR A 189 36.39 -34.40 -15.41
N TRP A 190 36.25 -34.18 -14.10
CA TRP A 190 37.22 -34.68 -13.13
C TRP A 190 37.17 -36.20 -12.97
N LEU A 191 35.98 -36.80 -13.11
CA LEU A 191 35.82 -38.25 -13.13
C LEU A 191 36.55 -38.86 -14.32
N ASN A 192 36.39 -38.28 -15.51
CA ASN A 192 37.11 -38.71 -16.71
C ASN A 192 38.63 -38.53 -16.57
N LYS A 193 39.08 -37.46 -15.90
CA LYS A 193 40.52 -37.28 -15.58
C LYS A 193 41.08 -38.35 -14.66
N ILE A 194 40.29 -38.89 -13.74
CA ILE A 194 40.69 -40.03 -12.91
C ILE A 194 40.75 -41.30 -13.76
N ARG A 195 39.74 -41.51 -14.63
CA ARG A 195 39.66 -42.68 -15.53
C ARG A 195 40.82 -42.77 -16.53
N GLU A 196 41.41 -41.64 -16.94
CA GLU A 196 42.62 -41.63 -17.79
C GLU A 196 43.80 -42.43 -17.18
N TYR A 197 43.77 -42.68 -15.86
CA TYR A 197 44.79 -43.43 -15.12
C TYR A 197 44.28 -44.75 -14.53
N SER A 198 43.03 -45.13 -14.79
CA SER A 198 42.46 -46.39 -14.31
C SER A 198 43.16 -47.61 -14.90
N LEU A 199 43.31 -48.65 -14.10
CA LEU A 199 43.77 -49.98 -14.53
C LEU A 199 42.60 -50.79 -15.13
N GLU A 200 42.91 -51.89 -15.83
CA GLU A 200 41.92 -52.69 -16.57
C GLU A 200 40.77 -53.20 -15.69
N ASP A 201 41.05 -53.60 -14.45
CA ASP A 201 40.07 -54.13 -13.50
C ASP A 201 39.44 -53.06 -12.58
N ASP A 202 39.77 -51.78 -12.76
CA ASP A 202 39.20 -50.72 -11.92
C ASP A 202 37.72 -50.51 -12.22
N SER A 203 36.92 -50.39 -11.15
CA SER A 203 35.51 -50.07 -11.22
C SER A 203 35.15 -49.01 -10.18
N ILE A 204 34.66 -47.88 -10.64
CA ILE A 204 34.25 -46.76 -9.78
C ILE A 204 32.78 -46.38 -10.00
N GLU A 205 31.94 -47.37 -10.33
CA GLU A 205 30.52 -47.21 -10.68
C GLU A 205 29.76 -46.34 -9.68
N PHE A 206 30.05 -46.46 -8.37
CA PHE A 206 29.39 -45.64 -7.34
C PHE A 206 29.65 -44.13 -7.49
N LEU A 207 30.81 -43.71 -8.01
CA LEU A 207 31.10 -42.31 -8.34
C LEU A 207 30.31 -41.88 -9.58
N GLU A 208 30.11 -42.78 -10.52
CA GLU A 208 29.33 -42.53 -11.75
C GLU A 208 27.84 -42.44 -11.43
N ASP A 209 27.32 -43.32 -10.57
CA ASP A 209 25.93 -43.37 -10.14
C ASP A 209 25.50 -42.11 -9.41
N PHE A 210 26.42 -41.48 -8.67
CA PHE A 210 26.17 -40.17 -8.09
C PHE A 210 25.77 -39.16 -9.17
N LEU A 211 26.53 -39.06 -10.25
CA LEU A 211 26.23 -38.17 -11.37
C LEU A 211 25.00 -38.65 -12.18
N ASN A 212 25.02 -39.91 -12.59
CA ASN A 212 24.10 -40.46 -13.57
C ASN A 212 22.70 -40.73 -13.02
N GLN A 213 22.57 -40.96 -11.72
CA GLN A 213 21.30 -41.27 -11.08
C GLN A 213 20.93 -40.21 -10.05
N ARG A 214 21.79 -39.95 -9.06
CA ARG A 214 21.44 -39.11 -7.91
C ARG A 214 21.29 -37.63 -8.32
N THR A 215 22.25 -37.08 -9.06
CA THR A 215 22.19 -35.69 -9.55
C THR A 215 21.01 -35.47 -10.50
N LYS A 216 20.78 -36.39 -11.46
CA LYS A 216 19.60 -36.30 -12.36
C LYS A 216 18.28 -36.33 -11.60
N ARG A 217 18.18 -37.13 -10.52
CA ARG A 217 17.01 -37.14 -9.64
C ARG A 217 16.81 -35.78 -8.96
N PHE A 218 17.87 -35.15 -8.49
CA PHE A 218 17.80 -33.81 -7.89
C PHE A 218 17.27 -32.77 -8.86
N GLU A 219 17.81 -32.72 -10.08
CA GLU A 219 17.36 -31.81 -11.14
C GLU A 219 15.87 -32.01 -11.46
N LYS A 220 15.45 -33.26 -11.66
CA LYS A 220 14.05 -33.61 -11.95
C LYS A 220 13.12 -33.22 -10.81
N GLN A 221 13.57 -33.37 -9.56
CA GLN A 221 12.79 -32.97 -8.40
C GLN A 221 12.61 -31.45 -8.34
N ILE A 222 13.69 -30.67 -8.52
CA ILE A 222 13.61 -29.21 -8.54
C ILE A 222 12.72 -28.73 -9.70
N GLU A 223 12.86 -29.34 -10.88
CA GLU A 223 12.01 -29.04 -12.03
C GLU A 223 10.53 -29.32 -11.76
N THR A 224 10.21 -30.47 -11.15
CA THR A 224 8.84 -30.82 -10.78
C THR A 224 8.25 -29.78 -9.81
N ASP A 225 9.04 -29.36 -8.83
CA ASP A 225 8.61 -28.36 -7.85
C ASP A 225 8.38 -26.99 -8.49
N LEU A 226 9.29 -26.55 -9.38
CA LEU A 226 9.14 -25.32 -10.16
C LEU A 226 7.89 -25.37 -11.03
N ASN A 227 7.66 -26.47 -11.74
CA ASN A 227 6.49 -26.64 -12.61
C ASN A 227 5.17 -26.59 -11.83
N TYR A 228 5.18 -27.06 -10.59
CA TYR A 228 4.03 -26.98 -9.70
C TYR A 228 3.80 -25.57 -9.15
N LEU A 229 4.85 -24.82 -8.81
CA LEU A 229 4.76 -23.53 -8.13
C LEU A 229 4.65 -22.33 -9.08
N LYS A 230 5.27 -22.37 -10.26
CA LYS A 230 5.25 -21.26 -11.24
C LYS A 230 3.84 -20.81 -11.63
N PRO A 231 2.86 -21.71 -11.89
CA PRO A 231 1.49 -21.28 -12.19
C PRO A 231 0.86 -20.43 -11.08
N GLY A 232 1.24 -20.67 -9.82
CA GLY A 232 0.80 -19.87 -8.68
C GLY A 232 1.22 -18.41 -8.78
N GLN A 233 2.43 -18.12 -9.28
CA GLN A 233 2.92 -16.75 -9.44
C GLN A 233 1.99 -15.93 -10.34
N GLN A 234 1.66 -16.49 -11.51
CA GLN A 234 0.77 -15.83 -12.49
C GLN A 234 -0.62 -15.58 -11.89
N LEU A 235 -1.15 -16.54 -11.13
CA LEU A 235 -2.43 -16.39 -10.45
C LEU A 235 -2.41 -15.24 -9.44
N PHE A 236 -1.37 -15.15 -8.61
CA PHE A 236 -1.24 -14.09 -7.60
C PHE A 236 -1.03 -12.71 -8.24
N ASP A 237 -0.27 -12.62 -9.34
CA ASP A 237 -0.10 -11.40 -10.11
C ASP A 237 -1.42 -10.92 -10.73
N GLN A 238 -2.19 -11.83 -11.33
CA GLN A 238 -3.52 -11.54 -11.88
C GLN A 238 -4.49 -11.05 -10.79
N MET A 239 -4.47 -11.68 -9.62
CA MET A 239 -5.31 -11.24 -8.51
C MET A 239 -4.90 -9.84 -8.02
N LEU A 240 -3.61 -9.57 -7.85
CA LEU A 240 -3.13 -8.22 -7.49
C LEU A 240 -3.56 -7.18 -8.51
N GLY A 241 -3.45 -7.49 -9.81
CA GLY A 241 -3.96 -6.64 -10.88
C GLY A 241 -5.47 -6.40 -10.79
N SER A 242 -6.24 -7.43 -10.46
CA SER A 242 -7.70 -7.34 -10.29
C SER A 242 -8.08 -6.47 -9.10
N ILE A 243 -7.40 -6.64 -7.96
CA ILE A 243 -7.60 -5.82 -6.75
C ILE A 243 -7.30 -4.36 -7.06
N ARG A 244 -6.16 -4.06 -7.71
CA ARG A 244 -5.81 -2.69 -8.14
C ARG A 244 -6.90 -2.10 -9.03
N GLY A 245 -7.35 -2.83 -10.04
CA GLY A 245 -8.41 -2.37 -10.94
C GLY A 245 -9.72 -2.04 -10.21
N ILE A 246 -10.13 -2.86 -9.23
CA ILE A 246 -11.34 -2.58 -8.43
C ILE A 246 -11.15 -1.32 -7.58
N VAL A 247 -10.02 -1.20 -6.88
CA VAL A 247 -9.73 -0.03 -6.03
C VAL A 247 -9.70 1.25 -6.86
N ASP A 248 -9.05 1.23 -8.02
CA ASP A 248 -8.95 2.39 -8.92
C ASP A 248 -10.33 2.83 -9.43
N ILE A 249 -11.19 1.87 -9.83
CA ILE A 249 -12.57 2.15 -10.27
C ILE A 249 -13.39 2.74 -9.12
N GLU A 250 -13.38 2.10 -7.95
CA GLU A 250 -14.20 2.53 -6.82
C GLU A 250 -13.77 3.89 -6.25
N GLN A 251 -12.47 4.17 -6.24
CA GLN A 251 -11.95 5.47 -5.84
C GLN A 251 -12.34 6.55 -6.85
N ALA A 252 -12.19 6.29 -8.15
CA ALA A 252 -12.59 7.25 -9.20
C ALA A 252 -14.10 7.57 -9.17
N GLU A 253 -14.94 6.57 -8.88
CA GLU A 253 -16.37 6.80 -8.67
C GLU A 253 -16.67 7.62 -7.41
N CYS A 254 -15.98 7.36 -6.30
CA CYS A 254 -16.12 8.12 -5.06
C CYS A 254 -15.75 9.59 -5.26
N ASP A 255 -14.60 9.83 -5.92
CA ASP A 255 -14.11 11.17 -6.23
C ASP A 255 -15.10 11.94 -7.12
N ARG A 256 -15.68 11.29 -8.14
CA ARG A 256 -16.73 11.87 -8.98
C ARG A 256 -18.01 12.19 -8.20
N ALA A 257 -18.42 11.32 -7.29
CA ALA A 257 -19.61 11.53 -6.47
C ALA A 257 -19.40 12.71 -5.49
N LEU A 258 -18.21 12.79 -4.88
CA LEU A 258 -17.82 13.91 -4.02
C LEU A 258 -17.77 15.21 -4.80
N GLU A 259 -17.15 15.23 -5.98
CA GLU A 259 -17.08 16.41 -6.84
C GLU A 259 -18.48 16.89 -7.25
N LYS A 260 -19.37 15.97 -7.62
CA LYS A 260 -20.77 16.31 -7.91
C LYS A 260 -21.47 16.90 -6.70
N ALA A 261 -21.33 16.30 -5.51
CA ALA A 261 -21.92 16.80 -4.29
C ALA A 261 -21.42 18.21 -3.92
N LEU A 262 -20.11 18.48 -4.11
CA LEU A 262 -19.52 19.80 -3.91
C LEU A 262 -20.08 20.82 -4.91
N ARG A 263 -20.18 20.47 -6.20
CA ARG A 263 -20.78 21.33 -7.23
C ARG A 263 -22.25 21.63 -6.95
N ASP A 264 -23.03 20.63 -6.51
CA ASP A 264 -24.44 20.83 -6.20
C ASP A 264 -24.62 21.70 -4.95
N LYS A 265 -23.77 21.54 -3.93
CA LYS A 265 -23.72 22.42 -2.76
C LYS A 265 -23.35 23.86 -3.15
N GLU A 266 -22.34 24.04 -3.99
CA GLU A 266 -21.92 25.36 -4.47
C GLU A 266 -23.05 26.06 -5.25
N LYS A 267 -23.77 25.34 -6.12
CA LYS A 267 -24.95 25.87 -6.80
C LYS A 267 -26.06 26.25 -5.83
N ALA A 268 -26.30 25.45 -4.80
CA ALA A 268 -27.29 25.75 -3.77
C ALA A 268 -26.90 26.98 -2.94
N ASP A 269 -25.61 27.15 -2.63
CA ASP A 269 -25.07 28.32 -1.95
C ASP A 269 -25.22 29.59 -2.81
N GLN A 270 -24.86 29.51 -4.09
CA GLN A 270 -25.05 30.60 -5.05
C GLN A 270 -26.53 30.97 -5.25
N ALA A 271 -27.43 29.99 -5.27
CA ALA A 271 -28.86 30.25 -5.38
C ALA A 271 -29.41 30.97 -4.13
N ARG A 272 -28.99 30.53 -2.94
CA ARG A 272 -29.33 31.18 -1.66
C ARG A 272 -28.80 32.61 -1.58
N GLU A 273 -27.58 32.84 -2.07
CA GLU A 273 -27.00 34.19 -2.09
C GLU A 273 -27.78 35.13 -3.01
N LYS A 274 -28.12 34.69 -4.22
CA LYS A 274 -28.98 35.45 -5.15
C LYS A 274 -30.36 35.76 -4.57
N GLU A 275 -30.97 34.79 -3.87
CA GLU A 275 -32.24 35.00 -3.19
C GLU A 275 -32.11 36.06 -2.08
N LEU A 276 -31.07 35.97 -1.25
CA LEU A 276 -30.77 36.97 -0.21
C LEU A 276 -30.52 38.37 -0.79
N GLU A 277 -29.82 38.47 -1.91
CA GLU A 277 -29.63 39.75 -2.61
C GLU A 277 -30.95 40.30 -3.15
N SER A 278 -31.81 39.44 -3.71
CA SER A 278 -33.12 39.86 -4.20
C SER A 278 -34.03 40.38 -3.08
N ILE A 279 -34.00 39.74 -1.90
CA ILE A 279 -34.72 40.16 -0.69
C ILE A 279 -34.17 41.51 -0.21
N ARG A 280 -32.84 41.65 -0.07
CA ARG A 280 -32.20 42.92 0.33
C ARG A 280 -32.57 44.07 -0.60
N HIS A 281 -32.56 43.83 -1.91
CA HIS A 281 -32.93 44.83 -2.90
C HIS A 281 -34.43 45.19 -2.86
N GLN A 282 -35.32 44.23 -2.57
CA GLN A 282 -36.74 44.51 -2.33
C GLN A 282 -36.96 45.35 -1.08
N GLU A 283 -36.29 45.01 0.04
CA GLU A 283 -36.37 45.76 1.30
C GLU A 283 -35.87 47.21 1.11
N GLN A 284 -34.76 47.39 0.39
CA GLN A 284 -34.21 48.71 0.09
C GLN A 284 -35.18 49.54 -0.75
N LYS A 285 -35.78 48.97 -1.79
CA LYS A 285 -36.83 49.64 -2.58
C LYS A 285 -38.07 49.98 -1.75
N ALA A 286 -38.47 49.11 -0.83
CA ALA A 286 -39.59 49.38 0.07
C ALA A 286 -39.27 50.54 1.03
N ALA A 287 -38.03 50.62 1.54
CA ALA A 287 -37.55 51.71 2.37
C ALA A 287 -37.52 53.05 1.61
N GLU A 288 -36.95 53.09 0.41
CA GLU A 288 -36.97 54.30 -0.45
C GLU A 288 -38.39 54.78 -0.77
N LYS A 289 -39.32 53.84 -1.00
CA LYS A 289 -40.72 54.20 -1.26
C LYS A 289 -41.41 54.77 -0.01
N ARG A 290 -41.08 54.25 1.18
CA ARG A 290 -41.55 54.81 2.46
C ARG A 290 -41.00 56.22 2.67
N GLU A 291 -39.72 56.45 2.37
CA GLU A 291 -39.08 57.76 2.47
C GLU A 291 -39.72 58.77 1.52
N LYS A 292 -39.89 58.45 0.23
CA LYS A 292 -40.60 59.32 -0.74
C LYS A 292 -42.04 59.62 -0.34
N ASN A 293 -42.74 58.65 0.24
CA ASN A 293 -44.09 58.87 0.77
C ASN A 293 -44.08 59.79 1.99
N LEU A 294 -43.08 59.67 2.87
CA LEU A 294 -42.88 60.55 4.01
C LEU A 294 -42.55 61.97 3.55
N GLU A 295 -41.63 62.15 2.61
CA GLU A 295 -41.30 63.45 1.99
C GLU A 295 -42.54 64.11 1.39
N ARG A 296 -43.36 63.35 0.64
CA ARG A 296 -44.64 63.86 0.10
C ARG A 296 -45.59 64.28 1.21
N TRP A 297 -45.70 63.51 2.29
CA TRP A 297 -46.53 63.84 3.45
C TRP A 297 -46.05 65.11 4.15
N ILE A 298 -44.74 65.23 4.42
CA ILE A 298 -44.12 66.42 5.00
C ILE A 298 -44.32 67.64 4.09
N THR A 299 -44.15 67.47 2.78
CA THR A 299 -44.39 68.55 1.80
C THR A 299 -45.85 68.98 1.78
N LEU A 300 -46.81 68.03 1.86
CA LEU A 300 -48.25 68.31 1.88
C LEU A 300 -48.66 69.05 3.17
N VAL A 301 -48.15 68.64 4.32
CA VAL A 301 -48.37 69.33 5.61
C VAL A 301 -47.66 70.69 5.62
N GLY A 302 -46.44 70.77 5.09
CA GLY A 302 -45.66 71.99 4.97
C GLY A 302 -46.27 73.02 4.01
N THR A 303 -46.87 72.58 2.90
CA THR A 303 -47.67 73.47 2.02
C THR A 303 -49.03 73.81 2.64
N GLY A 304 -49.62 72.93 3.43
CA GLY A 304 -50.80 73.25 4.25
C GLY A 304 -50.53 74.35 5.29
N LEU A 305 -49.36 74.34 5.92
CA LEU A 305 -48.92 75.39 6.86
C LEU A 305 -48.39 76.64 6.15
N GLY A 306 -47.82 76.51 4.96
CA GLY A 306 -47.36 77.64 4.12
C GLY A 306 -48.50 78.53 3.61
N VAL A 307 -49.73 78.02 3.52
CA VAL A 307 -50.92 78.81 3.12
C VAL A 307 -51.70 79.35 4.32
N SER A 308 -51.32 79.02 5.56
CA SER A 308 -51.80 79.70 6.78
C SER A 308 -50.87 80.80 7.29
N GLY A 309 -49.79 81.12 6.57
CA GLY A 309 -48.76 82.10 6.96
C GLY A 309 -48.97 83.54 6.47
N ILE A 310 -50.08 83.86 5.80
CA ILE A 310 -50.42 85.24 5.40
C ILE A 310 -51.85 85.55 5.83
N SER A 311 -52.08 85.75 7.13
CA SER A 311 -53.11 86.65 7.67
C SER A 311 -52.98 86.83 9.19
N SER A 312 -51.95 87.55 9.62
CA SER A 312 -52.03 88.45 10.79
C SER A 312 -50.92 89.48 10.64
N GLN A 313 -51.28 90.67 10.15
CA GLN A 313 -50.36 91.75 9.79
C GLN A 313 -49.87 92.55 11.01
N THR A 314 -48.83 93.37 10.77
CA THR A 314 -48.34 94.57 11.49
C THR A 314 -47.26 94.39 12.57
N ASP A 315 -46.26 95.27 12.45
CA ASP A 315 -45.02 95.38 13.22
C ASP A 315 -45.22 95.49 14.74
N ALA A 316 -44.45 94.71 15.49
CA ALA A 316 -44.03 95.06 16.85
C ALA A 316 -42.71 94.35 17.21
N LYS A 317 -41.57 94.98 16.91
CA LYS A 317 -40.43 94.92 17.83
C LYS A 317 -40.87 95.67 19.10
N PRO A 318 -40.68 95.17 20.35
CA PRO A 318 -39.51 94.41 20.80
C PRO A 318 -39.84 93.23 21.75
N VAL A 319 -39.61 91.99 21.31
CA VAL A 319 -39.57 90.80 22.20
C VAL A 319 -38.14 90.56 22.75
N GLU A 320 -37.16 91.37 22.33
CA GLU A 320 -35.78 91.34 22.84
C GLU A 320 -35.58 92.00 24.22
N SER A 321 -36.56 92.74 24.78
CA SER A 321 -36.43 93.33 26.13
C SER A 321 -37.10 92.53 27.25
N ILE A 322 -37.89 91.50 26.94
CA ILE A 322 -38.60 90.68 27.95
C ILE A 322 -37.80 89.40 28.30
N ILE A 323 -36.96 88.92 27.38
CA ILE A 323 -36.14 87.72 27.59
C ILE A 323 -34.86 88.01 28.41
N ALA A 324 -34.39 89.27 28.45
CA ALA A 324 -33.24 89.68 29.26
C ALA A 324 -33.56 90.02 30.74
N GLN A 325 -34.84 89.93 31.17
CA GLN A 325 -35.27 90.34 32.51
C GLN A 325 -35.93 89.23 33.35
N LEU A 326 -36.03 87.99 32.84
CA LEU A 326 -36.81 86.92 33.51
C LEU A 326 -36.04 85.60 33.76
N TYR A 327 -34.72 85.55 33.55
CA TYR A 327 -33.85 84.53 34.15
C TYR A 327 -33.09 85.11 35.36
N SER A 328 -33.77 85.14 36.51
CA SER A 328 -33.11 85.03 37.81
C SER A 328 -34.00 84.29 38.80
N LYS A 329 -33.58 83.07 39.17
CA LYS A 329 -33.88 82.29 40.38
C LYS A 329 -35.33 82.14 40.91
N GLU A 330 -35.69 80.86 41.01
CA GLU A 330 -36.40 80.16 42.12
C GLU A 330 -37.90 80.40 42.47
N SER A 331 -38.61 79.26 42.44
CA SER A 331 -39.64 78.75 43.36
C SER A 331 -41.14 79.15 43.25
N LEU A 332 -41.94 78.10 42.97
CA LEU A 332 -43.16 77.58 43.62
C LEU A 332 -44.48 78.38 43.78
N ASP A 333 -45.52 77.64 43.39
CA ASP A 333 -46.91 77.53 43.91
C ASP A 333 -48.08 78.40 43.37
N CYS A 334 -49.09 77.66 42.88
CA CYS A 334 -50.49 77.99 42.60
C CYS A 334 -51.30 78.25 43.91
N PRO A 335 -52.64 78.57 43.93
CA PRO A 335 -53.72 78.59 42.91
C PRO A 335 -54.63 79.87 42.96
N THR A 336 -55.64 80.13 42.11
CA THR A 336 -57.07 79.70 42.24
C THR A 336 -57.99 80.30 41.15
N ALA A 337 -59.00 79.51 40.73
CA ALA A 337 -60.35 79.81 40.16
C ALA A 337 -60.47 80.74 38.92
N GLY A 338 -61.23 80.47 37.84
CA GLY A 338 -62.19 79.43 37.46
C GLY A 338 -62.94 79.90 36.17
N VAL A 339 -63.90 79.10 35.70
CA VAL A 339 -64.93 79.38 34.66
C VAL A 339 -64.60 78.98 33.21
N THR A 340 -65.04 77.76 32.83
CA THR A 340 -65.33 77.31 31.46
C THR A 340 -66.43 78.19 30.85
N PRO A 341 -66.29 78.74 29.63
CA PRO A 341 -66.55 77.98 28.39
C PRO A 341 -65.77 78.50 27.17
N CYS A 342 -64.57 77.98 26.87
CA CYS A 342 -63.79 78.39 25.68
C CYS A 342 -63.51 77.27 24.66
N LEU A 343 -63.81 76.01 24.97
CA LEU A 343 -63.39 74.88 24.12
C LEU A 343 -64.35 74.53 22.98
N THR A 344 -65.61 74.96 23.03
CA THR A 344 -66.57 74.72 21.93
C THR A 344 -66.41 75.69 20.76
N TYR A 345 -65.76 76.84 20.96
CA TYR A 345 -65.53 77.84 19.91
C TYR A 345 -64.31 77.51 19.02
N SER A 346 -63.30 76.83 19.58
CA SER A 346 -62.05 76.50 18.87
C SER A 346 -62.23 75.37 17.83
N VAL A 347 -63.00 74.33 18.16
CA VAL A 347 -63.15 73.16 17.27
C VAL A 347 -63.97 73.50 16.01
N VAL A 348 -65.03 74.29 16.15
CA VAL A 348 -65.87 74.70 15.00
C VAL A 348 -65.08 75.61 14.06
N PHE A 349 -64.24 76.51 14.59
CA PHE A 349 -63.43 77.40 13.77
C PHE A 349 -62.36 76.64 12.95
N VAL A 350 -61.72 75.63 13.55
CA VAL A 350 -60.73 74.78 12.85
C VAL A 350 -61.39 73.94 11.76
N VAL A 351 -62.56 73.34 12.03
CA VAL A 351 -63.28 72.53 11.03
C VAL A 351 -63.75 73.38 9.84
N VAL A 352 -64.22 74.61 10.08
CA VAL A 352 -64.63 75.54 9.02
C VAL A 352 -63.43 75.96 8.15
N HIS A 353 -62.26 76.22 8.75
CA HIS A 353 -61.07 76.61 7.99
C HIS A 353 -60.50 75.46 7.16
N VAL A 354 -60.52 74.22 7.69
CA VAL A 354 -60.10 73.02 6.94
C VAL A 354 -61.04 72.77 5.75
N ALA A 355 -62.35 72.97 5.92
CA ALA A 355 -63.33 72.82 4.84
C ALA A 355 -63.16 73.88 3.73
N ILE A 356 -62.93 75.15 4.11
CA ILE A 356 -62.67 76.24 3.15
C ILE A 356 -61.36 75.98 2.39
N GLY A 357 -60.30 75.51 3.08
CA GLY A 357 -59.03 75.14 2.45
C GLY A 357 -59.17 74.02 1.41
N ALA A 358 -59.97 72.99 1.71
CA ALA A 358 -60.24 71.89 0.78
C ALA A 358 -60.99 72.35 -0.49
N ILE A 359 -61.94 73.29 -0.34
CA ILE A 359 -62.69 73.86 -1.47
C ILE A 359 -61.77 74.73 -2.35
N ALA A 360 -60.94 75.58 -1.75
CA ALA A 360 -59.99 76.41 -2.48
C ALA A 360 -58.98 75.58 -3.28
N ALA A 361 -58.47 74.49 -2.71
CA ALA A 361 -57.56 73.57 -3.39
C ALA A 361 -58.20 72.88 -4.60
N LEU A 362 -59.49 72.49 -4.51
CA LEU A 362 -60.23 71.91 -5.63
C LEU A 362 -60.45 72.90 -6.78
N ILE A 363 -60.69 74.18 -6.47
CA ILE A 363 -60.83 75.25 -7.47
C ILE A 363 -59.49 75.52 -8.16
N MET A 364 -58.40 75.59 -7.40
CA MET A 364 -57.06 75.84 -7.95
C MET A 364 -56.58 74.70 -8.85
N ASN A 365 -56.85 73.44 -8.48
CA ASN A 365 -56.54 72.27 -9.31
C ASN A 365 -57.31 72.26 -10.65
N ARG A 366 -58.56 72.77 -10.66
CA ARG A 366 -59.33 72.95 -11.90
C ARG A 366 -58.77 74.07 -12.78
N PHE A 367 -58.28 75.16 -12.18
CA PHE A 367 -57.64 76.25 -12.90
C PHE A 367 -56.30 75.84 -13.53
N ILE A 368 -55.44 75.12 -12.80
CA ILE A 368 -54.14 74.65 -13.31
C ILE A 368 -54.33 73.68 -14.49
N LYS A 369 -55.34 72.79 -14.43
CA LYS A 369 -55.70 71.91 -15.57
C LYS A 369 -56.25 72.66 -16.78
N SER A 370 -56.78 73.87 -16.61
CA SER A 370 -57.29 74.70 -17.71
C SER A 370 -56.19 75.52 -18.41
N VAL A 371 -55.06 75.76 -17.76
CA VAL A 371 -53.95 76.57 -18.30
C VAL A 371 -52.82 75.69 -18.87
N SER A 372 -52.77 74.41 -18.51
CA SER A 372 -51.79 73.42 -19.03
C SER A 372 -52.26 72.68 -20.29
N LYS A 373 -52.92 73.38 -21.23
CA LYS A 373 -53.30 72.80 -22.54
C LYS A 373 -52.68 73.57 -23.68
#